data_AF-A0A6L6R270-F1
#
_entry.id   AF-A0A6L6R270-F1
#
_cell.length_a   1.000
_cell.length_b   1.000
_cell.length_c   1.000
_cell.angle_alpha   90.00
_cell.angle_beta   90.00
_cell.angle_gamma   90.00
#
_symmetry.space_group_name_H-M   'P 1'
#
loop_
_entity.id
_entity.type
_entity.pdbx_description
1 polymer ?
#
loop_
_entity_poly.entity_id
_entity_poly.type
_entity_poly.pdbx_seq_one_letter_code
_entity_poly.pdbx_strand_id
1 'polypeptide(L)'
;MKLAEVFALVVPEDRGVGFRAYDGSASGPPDASVVLDVRAPRAVEFVAASPSQLGLARAYVTGDLEIIGDPYEAMMRLYPPVKPHFSLAEKARLVRQFLPSALKRPAPPAQERKLNGSRHSKGRDADAIHHHYDVSNQFYRWVLG
;
A
#
# COMPACT_ATOMS: atom_id res chain seq x y z
N MET A 1 -5.62 -7.45 17.95
CA MET A 1 -4.18 -7.72 17.72
C MET A 1 -3.54 -6.39 17.41
N LYS A 2 -2.32 -6.15 17.90
CA LYS A 2 -1.59 -4.97 17.43
C LYS A 2 -1.20 -5.15 15.96
N LEU A 3 -0.99 -4.06 15.23
CA LEU A 3 -0.69 -4.12 13.79
C LEU A 3 0.61 -4.88 13.50
N ALA A 4 1.62 -4.75 14.38
CA ALA A 4 2.87 -5.50 14.27
C ALA A 4 2.70 -7.03 14.34
N GLU A 5 1.74 -7.52 15.13
CA GLU A 5 1.42 -8.96 15.19
C GLU A 5 0.84 -9.42 13.85
N VAL A 6 -0.02 -8.61 13.24
CA VAL A 6 -0.60 -8.91 11.92
C VAL A 6 0.46 -8.88 10.84
N PHE A 7 1.38 -7.92 10.89
CA PHE A 7 2.52 -7.84 9.98
C PHE A 7 3.39 -9.11 10.06
N ALA A 8 3.74 -9.55 11.27
CA ALA A 8 4.58 -10.74 11.47
C ALA A 8 3.92 -12.04 10.97
N LEU A 9 2.59 -12.11 10.91
CA LEU A 9 1.88 -13.24 10.29
C LEU A 9 1.96 -13.25 8.76
N VAL A 10 2.22 -12.09 8.13
CA VAL A 10 2.21 -11.91 6.68
C VAL A 10 3.63 -11.85 6.11
N VAL A 11 4.53 -11.14 6.79
CA VAL A 11 5.91 -10.91 6.36
C VAL A 11 6.84 -11.65 7.32
N PRO A 12 7.47 -12.75 6.89
CA PRO A 12 8.42 -13.48 7.72
C PRO A 12 9.64 -12.63 8.07
N GLU A 13 10.25 -12.90 9.23
CA GLU A 13 11.40 -12.13 9.75
C GLU A 13 12.62 -12.18 8.83
N ASP A 14 12.80 -13.27 8.06
CA ASP A 14 13.90 -13.45 7.12
C ASP A 14 13.89 -12.47 5.94
N ARG A 15 12.76 -11.79 5.70
CA ARG A 15 12.68 -10.70 4.72
C ARG A 15 13.45 -9.46 5.19
N GLY A 16 13.80 -9.38 6.47
CA GLY A 16 14.57 -8.27 7.04
C GLY A 16 13.86 -6.92 6.94
N VAL A 17 12.52 -6.91 6.87
CA VAL A 17 11.73 -5.66 6.77
C VAL A 17 11.24 -5.28 8.15
N GLY A 18 11.59 -4.08 8.60
CA GLY A 18 11.05 -3.50 9.82
C GLY A 18 9.61 -3.01 9.62
N PHE A 19 8.85 -2.95 10.70
CA PHE A 19 7.48 -2.44 10.70
C PHE A 19 7.24 -1.57 11.93
N ARG A 20 6.54 -0.45 11.73
CA ARG A 20 6.06 0.44 12.80
C ARG A 20 4.65 0.91 12.46
N ALA A 21 3.84 1.18 13.48
CA ALA A 21 2.50 1.67 13.27
C ALA A 21 2.04 2.69 14.31
N TYR A 22 1.03 3.48 13.94
CA TYR A 22 0.40 4.51 14.76
C TYR A 22 -0.21 3.99 16.08
N ASP A 23 -0.44 2.68 16.21
CA ASP A 23 -0.89 2.04 17.45
C ASP A 23 0.25 1.78 18.44
N GLY A 24 1.45 2.29 18.13
CA GLY A 24 2.67 2.15 18.93
C GLY A 24 3.31 0.76 18.83
N SER A 25 2.85 -0.09 17.92
CA SER A 25 3.43 -1.42 17.70
C SER A 25 4.55 -1.40 16.68
N ALA A 26 5.52 -2.31 16.85
CA ALA A 26 6.63 -2.51 15.92
C ALA A 26 7.02 -3.99 15.84
N SER A 27 7.59 -4.40 14.72
CA SER A 27 8.14 -5.75 14.49
C SER A 27 9.26 -5.72 13.45
N GLY A 28 9.99 -6.84 13.33
CA GLY A 28 11.17 -6.96 12.46
C GLY A 28 12.49 -6.57 13.15
N PRO A 29 13.62 -6.64 12.43
CA PRO A 29 14.95 -6.39 13.00
C PRO A 29 15.09 -4.94 13.51
N PRO A 30 15.77 -4.72 14.66
CA PRO A 30 15.95 -3.38 15.23
C PRO A 30 16.77 -2.43 14.34
N ASP A 31 17.62 -2.99 13.48
CA ASP A 31 18.54 -2.33 12.55
C ASP A 31 18.12 -2.52 11.08
N ALA A 32 16.85 -2.81 10.82
CA ALA A 32 16.35 -3.00 9.46
C ALA A 32 16.64 -1.77 8.57
N SER A 33 17.31 -2.00 7.45
CA SER A 33 17.61 -0.94 6.46
C SER A 33 16.37 -0.35 5.79
N VAL A 34 15.27 -1.11 5.80
CA VAL A 34 13.95 -0.68 5.32
C VAL A 34 12.88 -0.91 6.37
N VAL A 35 12.00 0.07 6.56
CA VAL A 35 10.88 0.01 7.51
C VAL A 35 9.59 0.45 6.82
N LEU A 36 8.52 -0.35 6.95
CA LEU A 36 7.17 0.07 6.62
C LEU A 36 6.57 0.80 7.82
N ASP A 37 6.30 2.08 7.66
CA ASP A 37 5.79 2.97 8.72
C ASP A 37 4.32 3.34 8.46
N VAL A 38 3.41 2.70 9.20
CA VAL A 38 1.96 2.95 9.12
C VAL A 38 1.59 4.12 10.00
N ARG A 39 1.53 5.33 9.44
CA ARG A 39 1.42 6.60 10.17
C ARG A 39 0.02 6.95 10.62
N ALA A 40 -1.01 6.44 9.95
CA ALA A 40 -2.39 6.81 10.23
C ALA A 40 -3.37 5.62 10.11
N PRO A 41 -4.50 5.63 10.85
CA PRO A 41 -5.56 4.64 10.71
C PRO A 41 -6.07 4.46 9.27
N ARG A 42 -6.04 5.55 8.47
CA ARG A 42 -6.49 5.54 7.08
C ARG A 42 -5.69 4.59 6.18
N ALA A 43 -4.42 4.32 6.48
CA ALA A 43 -3.64 3.30 5.77
C ALA A 43 -4.27 1.90 5.92
N VAL A 44 -4.70 1.56 7.14
CA VAL A 44 -5.38 0.28 7.42
C VAL A 44 -6.74 0.23 6.73
N GLU A 45 -7.47 1.35 6.67
CA GLU A 45 -8.74 1.45 5.93
C GLU A 45 -8.55 1.18 4.44
N PHE A 46 -7.50 1.73 3.80
CA PHE A 46 -7.18 1.45 2.40
C PHE A 46 -6.86 -0.02 2.16
N VAL A 47 -5.99 -0.61 2.99
CA VAL A 47 -5.58 -2.03 2.88
C VAL A 47 -6.75 -2.96 3.17
N ALA A 48 -7.58 -2.68 4.18
CA ALA A 48 -8.72 -3.51 4.52
C ALA A 48 -9.84 -3.43 3.46
N ALA A 49 -10.07 -2.27 2.87
CA ALA A 49 -11.05 -2.10 1.79
C ALA A 49 -10.57 -2.67 0.45
N SER A 50 -9.27 -2.87 0.26
CA SER A 50 -8.66 -3.44 -0.95
C SER A 50 -7.41 -4.23 -0.56
N PRO A 51 -7.55 -5.49 -0.11
CA PRO A 51 -6.47 -6.31 0.45
C PRO A 51 -5.57 -6.88 -0.66
N SER A 52 -4.96 -5.98 -1.42
CA SER A 52 -4.05 -6.23 -2.52
C SER A 52 -3.02 -5.10 -2.59
N GLN A 53 -2.15 -5.13 -3.60
CA GLN A 53 -1.20 -4.04 -3.87
C GLN A 53 -1.89 -2.68 -4.05
N LEU A 54 -3.17 -2.64 -4.45
CA LEU A 54 -3.91 -1.39 -4.61
C LEU A 54 -4.12 -0.66 -3.28
N GLY A 55 -4.52 -1.36 -2.22
CA GLY A 55 -4.70 -0.75 -0.90
C GLY A 55 -3.37 -0.23 -0.33
N LEU A 56 -2.29 -0.98 -0.52
CA LEU A 56 -0.93 -0.56 -0.15
C LEU A 56 -0.49 0.68 -0.93
N ALA A 57 -0.68 0.69 -2.25
CA ALA A 57 -0.32 1.82 -3.10
C ALA A 57 -1.11 3.08 -2.73
N ARG A 58 -2.42 2.95 -2.44
CA ARG A 58 -3.24 4.08 -1.96
C ARG A 58 -2.69 4.64 -0.66
N ALA A 59 -2.44 3.78 0.33
CA ALA A 59 -1.88 4.21 1.61
C ALA A 59 -0.50 4.89 1.45
N TYR A 60 0.33 4.39 0.53
CA TYR A 60 1.65 4.96 0.25
C TYR A 60 1.56 6.34 -0.42
N VAL A 61 0.78 6.45 -1.50
CA VAL A 61 0.63 7.69 -2.28
C VAL A 61 -0.06 8.79 -1.47
N THR A 62 -0.94 8.43 -0.52
CA THR A 62 -1.55 9.41 0.40
C THR A 62 -0.64 9.81 1.58
N GLY A 63 0.52 9.17 1.74
CA GLY A 63 1.44 9.41 2.85
C GLY A 63 1.01 8.79 4.19
N ASP A 64 -0.02 7.93 4.20
CA ASP A 64 -0.47 7.24 5.41
C ASP A 64 0.37 5.99 5.72
N LEU A 65 1.07 5.46 4.71
CA LEU A 65 2.11 4.45 4.81
C LEU A 65 3.38 5.04 4.19
N GLU A 66 4.50 5.00 4.91
CA GLU A 66 5.79 5.41 4.36
C GLU A 66 6.77 4.24 4.32
N ILE A 67 7.70 4.29 3.36
CA ILE A 67 8.87 3.41 3.33
C ILE A 67 10.05 4.24 3.79
N ILE A 68 10.58 3.91 4.96
CA ILE A 68 11.83 4.48 5.46
C ILE A 68 12.97 3.61 4.91
N GLY A 69 13.95 4.22 4.25
CA GLY A 69 15.05 3.51 3.57
C GLY A 69 14.90 3.51 2.05
N ASP A 70 15.57 2.58 1.36
CA ASP A 70 15.47 2.45 -0.10
C ASP A 70 14.16 1.75 -0.51
N PRO A 71 13.26 2.41 -1.26
CA PRO A 71 12.01 1.81 -1.71
C PRO A 71 12.21 0.64 -2.67
N TYR A 72 13.30 0.63 -3.46
CA TYR A 72 13.58 -0.49 -4.37
C TYR A 72 13.98 -1.74 -3.57
N GLU A 73 14.84 -1.58 -2.56
CA GLU A 73 15.17 -2.65 -1.62
C GLU A 73 13.93 -3.19 -0.89
N ALA A 74 13.04 -2.30 -0.42
CA ALA A 74 11.79 -2.72 0.22
C ALA A 74 10.93 -3.57 -0.74
N MET A 75 10.80 -3.15 -2.00
CA MET A 75 10.06 -3.92 -3.01
C MET A 75 10.71 -5.28 -3.30
N MET A 76 12.04 -5.36 -3.42
CA MET A 76 12.76 -6.63 -3.61
C MET A 76 12.55 -7.58 -2.43
N ARG A 77 12.64 -7.07 -1.19
CA ARG A 77 12.45 -7.88 0.03
C ARG A 77 11.02 -8.37 0.19
N LEU A 78 10.02 -7.61 -0.29
CA LEU A 78 8.60 -7.99 -0.21
C LEU A 78 8.13 -8.80 -1.44
N TYR A 79 8.96 -8.95 -2.47
CA TYR A 79 8.67 -9.75 -3.65
C TYR A 79 9.29 -11.16 -3.56
N PRO A 80 8.62 -12.22 -4.05
CA PRO A 80 7.21 -12.25 -4.41
C PRO A 80 6.32 -12.07 -3.16
N PRO A 81 5.07 -11.60 -3.33
CA PRO A 81 4.13 -11.46 -2.22
C PRO A 81 3.98 -12.78 -1.48
N VAL A 82 4.14 -12.74 -0.16
CA VAL A 82 3.96 -13.91 0.70
C VAL A 82 2.48 -14.28 0.69
N LYS A 83 2.18 -15.58 0.59
CA LYS A 83 0.84 -16.12 0.76
C LYS A 83 0.72 -16.66 2.18
N PRO A 84 0.27 -15.86 3.16
CA PRO A 84 0.17 -16.31 4.54
C PRO A 84 -0.85 -17.45 4.65
N HIS A 85 -0.50 -18.47 5.43
CA HIS A 85 -1.38 -19.58 5.76
C HIS A 85 -2.05 -19.29 7.11
N PHE A 86 -3.24 -18.73 7.07
CA PHE A 86 -4.04 -18.49 8.27
C PHE A 86 -4.94 -19.68 8.60
N SER A 87 -4.98 -20.05 9.88
CA SER A 87 -6.02 -20.90 10.46
C SER A 87 -7.40 -20.24 10.35
N LEU A 88 -8.47 -21.03 10.48
CA LEU A 88 -9.84 -20.51 10.47
C LEU A 88 -10.08 -19.50 11.60
N ALA A 89 -9.51 -19.74 12.77
CA ALA A 89 -9.61 -18.85 13.92
C ALA A 89 -8.92 -17.49 13.67
N GLU A 90 -7.73 -17.49 13.06
CA GLU A 90 -7.03 -16.26 12.68
C GLU A 90 -7.79 -15.48 11.62
N LYS A 91 -8.32 -16.15 10.59
CA LYS A 91 -9.17 -15.51 9.59
C LYS A 91 -10.37 -14.82 10.23
N ALA A 92 -11.09 -15.51 11.11
CA ALA A 92 -12.24 -14.94 11.80
C ALA A 92 -11.85 -13.72 12.66
N ARG A 93 -10.71 -13.79 13.36
CA ARG A 93 -10.19 -12.70 14.19
C ARG A 93 -9.79 -11.48 13.34
N LEU A 94 -9.07 -11.68 12.24
CA LEU A 94 -8.67 -10.63 11.30
C LEU A 94 -9.90 -9.97 10.67
N VAL A 95 -10.86 -10.76 10.19
CA VAL A 95 -12.12 -10.23 9.64
C VAL A 95 -12.86 -9.40 10.69
N ARG A 96 -13.06 -9.93 11.90
CA ARG A 96 -13.73 -9.19 12.98
C ARG A 96 -13.02 -7.87 13.31
N GLN A 97 -11.69 -7.87 13.31
CA GLN A 97 -10.89 -6.70 13.64
C GLN A 97 -10.93 -5.63 12.54
N PHE A 98 -10.79 -6.01 11.27
CA PHE A 98 -10.59 -5.07 10.16
C PHE A 98 -11.85 -4.78 9.33
N LEU A 99 -12.95 -5.52 9.53
CA LEU A 99 -14.22 -5.26 8.87
C LEU A 99 -14.72 -3.82 9.08
N PRO A 100 -14.67 -3.22 10.29
CA PRO A 100 -15.05 -1.81 10.45
C PRO A 100 -14.22 -0.85 9.60
N SER A 101 -12.90 -1.08 9.48
CA SER A 101 -12.00 -0.29 8.63
C SER A 101 -12.30 -0.50 7.15
N ALA A 102 -12.60 -1.73 6.72
CA ALA A 102 -12.97 -2.04 5.35
C ALA A 102 -14.28 -1.35 4.90
N LEU A 103 -15.19 -1.10 5.85
CA LEU A 103 -16.46 -0.41 5.59
C LEU A 103 -16.30 1.11 5.45
N LYS A 104 -15.22 1.71 5.96
CA LYS A 104 -14.97 3.16 5.88
C LYS A 104 -14.74 3.64 4.44
N ARG A 105 -14.08 2.82 3.61
CA ARG A 105 -13.84 3.08 2.17
C ARG A 105 -13.41 4.53 1.89
N PRO A 106 -12.22 4.96 2.39
CA PRO A 106 -11.71 6.31 2.16
C PRO A 106 -11.64 6.64 0.66
N ALA A 107 -11.76 7.94 0.35
CA ALA A 107 -11.65 8.43 -1.01
C ALA A 107 -10.30 8.01 -1.63
N PRO A 108 -10.26 7.52 -2.88
CA PRO A 108 -9.00 7.23 -3.56
C PRO A 108 -8.09 8.47 -3.64
N PRO A 109 -6.76 8.28 -3.73
CA PRO A 109 -5.83 9.38 -3.96
C PRO A 109 -6.16 10.12 -5.27
N ALA A 110 -5.84 11.41 -5.34
CA ALA A 110 -6.14 12.24 -6.52
C ALA A 110 -5.46 11.73 -7.81
N GLN A 111 -4.37 10.98 -7.66
CA GLN A 111 -3.61 10.32 -8.72
C GLN A 111 -4.33 9.10 -9.30
N GLU A 112 -5.38 8.59 -8.63
CA GLU A 112 -6.21 7.49 -9.14
C GLU A 112 -7.41 8.05 -9.90
N ARG A 113 -7.53 7.69 -11.18
CA ARG A 113 -8.65 8.11 -12.04
C ARG A 113 -9.60 6.96 -12.33
N LYS A 114 -10.90 7.20 -12.07
CA LYS A 114 -11.98 6.38 -12.62
C LYS A 114 -12.42 6.97 -13.96
N LEU A 115 -12.19 6.22 -15.03
CA LEU A 115 -12.55 6.62 -16.39
C LEU A 115 -13.96 6.12 -16.75
N ASN A 116 -14.76 7.00 -17.34
CA ASN A 116 -16.10 6.69 -17.85
C ASN A 116 -16.07 6.37 -19.36
N GLY A 117 -17.16 5.82 -19.89
CA GLY A 117 -17.30 5.51 -21.33
C GLY A 117 -16.68 4.18 -21.76
N SER A 118 -16.95 3.82 -23.02
CA SER A 118 -16.51 2.54 -23.61
C SER A 118 -15.00 2.47 -23.73
N ARG A 119 -14.46 1.27 -23.46
CA ARG A 119 -13.05 0.95 -23.69
C ARG A 119 -12.69 1.21 -25.16
N HIS A 120 -11.56 1.87 -25.41
CA HIS A 120 -11.09 2.28 -26.75
C HIS A 120 -11.94 3.35 -27.45
N SER A 121 -12.71 4.15 -26.70
CA SER A 121 -13.34 5.35 -27.26
C SER A 121 -12.38 6.54 -27.20
N LYS A 122 -12.37 7.37 -28.25
CA LYS A 122 -11.48 8.53 -28.34
C LYS A 122 -11.57 9.45 -27.12
N GLY A 123 -12.78 9.69 -26.61
CA GLY A 123 -12.99 10.53 -25.43
C GLY A 123 -12.38 9.93 -24.16
N ARG A 124 -12.64 8.64 -23.89
CA ARG A 124 -12.07 7.94 -22.73
C ARG A 124 -10.55 7.91 -22.79
N ASP A 125 -10.00 7.61 -23.96
CA ASP A 125 -8.56 7.48 -24.15
C ASP A 125 -7.86 8.85 -24.01
N ALA A 126 -8.47 9.92 -24.52
CA ALA A 126 -8.00 11.29 -24.31
C ALA A 126 -8.01 11.68 -22.82
N ASP A 127 -9.09 11.40 -22.09
CA ASP A 127 -9.17 11.66 -20.64
C ASP A 127 -8.09 10.92 -19.85
N ALA A 128 -7.77 9.68 -20.26
CA ALA A 128 -6.72 8.88 -19.63
C ALA A 128 -5.33 9.49 -19.88
N ILE A 129 -5.06 9.89 -21.12
CA ILE A 129 -3.78 10.52 -21.49
C ILE A 129 -3.60 11.83 -20.74
N HIS A 130 -4.61 12.71 -20.75
CA HIS A 130 -4.54 13.99 -20.04
C HIS A 130 -4.31 13.82 -18.54
N HIS A 131 -4.92 12.81 -17.92
CA HIS A 131 -4.73 12.63 -16.48
C HIS A 131 -3.37 12.04 -16.11
N HIS A 132 -2.79 11.17 -16.94
CA HIS A 132 -1.60 10.39 -16.57
C HIS A 132 -0.30 10.86 -17.23
N TYR A 133 -0.39 11.55 -18.36
CA TYR A 133 0.77 11.85 -19.20
C TYR A 133 0.83 13.31 -19.66
N ASP A 134 -0.04 14.18 -19.15
CA ASP A 134 0.05 15.63 -19.40
C ASP A 134 1.17 16.25 -18.55
N VAL A 135 2.40 15.84 -18.86
CA VAL A 135 3.64 16.33 -18.28
C VAL A 135 4.51 16.89 -19.41
N SER A 136 5.20 17.99 -19.15
CA SER A 136 5.93 18.70 -20.20
C SER A 136 7.27 18.02 -20.54
N ASN A 137 7.83 18.34 -21.70
CA ASN A 137 9.22 17.96 -22.05
C ASN A 137 10.25 18.46 -21.02
N GLN A 138 9.92 19.43 -20.16
CA GLN A 138 10.78 19.82 -19.05
C GLN A 138 10.91 18.71 -18.01
N PHE A 139 9.80 18.03 -17.67
CA PHE A 139 9.84 16.88 -16.78
C PHE A 139 10.76 15.78 -17.33
N TYR A 140 10.59 15.42 -18.61
CA TYR A 140 11.41 14.39 -19.23
C TYR A 140 12.91 14.76 -19.27
N ARG A 141 13.25 16.03 -19.53
CA ARG A 141 14.64 16.50 -19.45
C ARG A 141 15.24 16.38 -18.05
N TRP A 142 14.44 16.55 -16.99
CA TRP A 142 14.93 16.35 -15.63
C TRP A 142 15.21 14.89 -15.30
N VAL A 143 14.43 13.97 -15.84
CA VAL A 143 14.52 12.54 -15.50
C VAL A 143 15.49 11.77 -16.40
N LEU A 144 15.57 12.13 -17.69
CA LEU A 144 16.34 11.39 -18.68
C LEU A 144 17.69 12.04 -19.03
N GLY A 145 17.90 13.30 -18.66
CA GLY A 145 19.00 14.13 -19.14
C GLY A 145 18.72 14.72 -20.52
#